data_AF-A0A3M0MG70-F1
#
_entry.id   AF-A0A3M0MG70-F1
#
_cell.length_a   1.000
_cell.length_b   1.000
_cell.length_c   1.000
_cell.angle_alpha   90.00
_cell.angle_beta   90.00
_cell.angle_gamma   90.00
#
_symmetry.space_group_name_H-M   'P 1'
#
loop_
_entity.id
_entity.type
_entity.pdbx_description
1 polymer ?
#
loop_
_entity_poly.entity_id
_entity_poly.type
_entity_poly.pdbx_seq_one_letter_code
_entity_poly.pdbx_strand_id
1 'polypeptide(L)'
;MTRRKMLATGGAMLAVAGCSNAVGNNAASRLDARVDQTHQYLMQTYPSAASMVQNAKGVLYMPLMTEAAIGVGGAYGQGALRIGGATVDYYSATRATLGFQLGAQQYAHVLIFQSDAALAAFRAAPGWVAGANAFYAIPAGGMAMGADTVTAQYPVVALIFGQAGLMAGAAIEGTKYTRVIPSSLGDMRFGGLGLPMRQPG
;
A
#
# COMPACT_ATOMS: atom_id res chain seq x y z
N MET A 1 52.31 47.46 -3.20
CA MET A 1 52.03 46.04 -3.52
C MET A 1 50.51 45.88 -3.60
N THR A 2 49.89 46.11 -4.76
CA THR A 2 49.41 45.09 -5.73
C THR A 2 48.52 44.05 -5.06
N ARG A 3 47.20 44.00 -5.30
CA ARG A 3 46.48 43.15 -6.30
C ARG A 3 44.99 43.29 -5.91
N ARG A 4 43.95 43.33 -6.75
CA ARG A 4 43.72 42.92 -8.14
C ARG A 4 42.39 43.56 -8.57
N LYS A 5 42.36 44.18 -9.75
CA LYS A 5 41.13 44.51 -10.48
C LYS A 5 40.45 43.19 -10.88
N MET A 6 39.14 43.07 -10.69
CA MET A 6 38.31 42.04 -11.34
C MET A 6 37.09 42.72 -11.95
N LEU A 7 37.23 43.17 -13.19
CA LEU A 7 36.12 43.22 -14.14
C LEU A 7 36.25 41.95 -14.99
N ALA A 8 35.25 41.08 -14.94
CA ALA A 8 35.03 40.04 -15.93
C ALA A 8 33.61 40.22 -16.49
N THR A 9 33.56 40.88 -17.64
CA THR A 9 32.42 40.97 -18.54
C THR A 9 32.25 39.67 -19.33
N GLY A 10 31.00 39.24 -19.49
CA GLY A 10 30.55 38.48 -20.67
C GLY A 10 30.48 36.96 -20.52
N GLY A 11 29.27 36.41 -20.67
CA GLY A 11 29.08 34.96 -20.86
C GLY A 11 27.71 34.43 -20.43
N ALA A 12 26.61 35.01 -20.91
CA ALA A 12 25.30 34.37 -20.83
C ALA A 12 25.22 33.24 -21.87
N MET A 13 25.39 31.97 -21.47
CA MET A 13 24.93 30.82 -22.25
C MET A 13 24.47 29.67 -21.34
N LEU A 14 23.14 29.52 -21.27
CA LEU A 14 22.41 28.27 -21.16
C LEU A 14 22.67 27.40 -19.93
N ALA A 15 22.00 27.78 -18.84
CA ALA A 15 21.54 26.81 -17.85
C ALA A 15 20.59 25.81 -18.53
N VAL A 16 21.12 24.65 -18.95
CA VAL A 16 20.29 23.45 -19.05
C VAL A 16 20.08 22.96 -17.62
N ALA A 17 19.25 23.69 -16.87
CA ALA A 17 18.55 23.14 -15.73
C ALA A 17 17.62 22.08 -16.33
N GLY A 18 18.14 20.85 -16.45
CA GLY A 18 17.34 19.71 -16.82
C GLY A 18 16.17 19.66 -15.86
N CYS A 19 14.97 19.93 -16.38
CA CYS A 19 13.73 19.61 -15.72
C CYS A 19 13.66 18.07 -15.63
N SER A 20 14.33 17.49 -14.63
CA SER A 20 14.02 16.14 -14.19
C SER A 20 12.69 16.23 -13.47
N ASN A 21 11.61 15.98 -14.21
CA ASN A 21 10.28 15.79 -13.68
C ASN A 21 10.26 14.50 -12.83
N ALA A 22 10.83 14.54 -11.64
CA ALA A 22 10.90 13.42 -10.68
C ALA A 22 9.63 13.32 -9.80
N VAL A 23 8.51 13.90 -10.24
CA VAL A 23 7.27 13.99 -9.45
C VAL A 23 6.51 12.65 -9.41
N GLY A 24 6.77 11.74 -10.35
CA GLY A 24 6.15 10.40 -10.38
C GLY A 24 6.95 9.26 -9.71
N ASN A 25 8.28 9.37 -9.61
CA ASN A 25 9.13 8.26 -9.15
C ASN A 25 9.21 8.14 -7.61
N ASN A 26 8.93 9.23 -6.90
CA ASN A 26 9.08 9.28 -5.44
C ASN A 26 7.92 8.60 -4.69
N ALA A 27 6.70 8.61 -5.23
CA ALA A 27 5.56 8.01 -4.53
C ALA A 27 5.60 6.47 -4.58
N ALA A 28 5.83 5.91 -5.76
CA ALA A 28 5.99 4.48 -5.98
C ALA A 28 7.17 3.90 -5.19
N SER A 29 8.36 4.49 -5.30
CA SER A 29 9.55 4.05 -4.56
C SER A 29 9.38 4.10 -3.03
N ARG A 30 8.72 5.14 -2.49
CA ARG A 30 8.39 5.20 -1.06
C ARG A 30 7.38 4.13 -0.66
N LEU A 31 6.42 3.82 -1.53
CA LEU A 31 5.46 2.76 -1.27
C LEU A 31 6.14 1.39 -1.30
N ASP A 32 7.03 1.13 -2.25
CA ASP A 32 7.83 -0.09 -2.29
C ASP A 32 8.71 -0.25 -1.05
N ALA A 33 9.37 0.82 -0.60
CA ALA A 33 10.16 0.80 0.62
C ALA A 33 9.30 0.45 1.86
N ARG A 34 8.06 0.98 1.94
CA ARG A 34 7.12 0.59 3.00
C ARG A 34 6.69 -0.87 2.88
N VAL A 35 6.45 -1.35 1.66
CA VAL A 35 6.12 -2.75 1.40
C VAL A 35 7.26 -3.68 1.82
N ASP A 36 8.52 -3.31 1.52
CA ASP A 36 9.70 -4.05 1.97
C ASP A 36 9.77 -4.13 3.48
N GLN A 37 9.56 -3.00 4.17
CA GLN A 37 9.54 -2.96 5.62
C GLN A 37 8.41 -3.84 6.19
N THR A 38 7.22 -3.79 5.59
CA THR A 38 6.08 -4.63 6.00
C THR A 38 6.37 -6.11 5.77
N HIS A 39 6.99 -6.48 4.66
CA HIS A 39 7.41 -7.85 4.39
C HIS A 39 8.42 -8.33 5.44
N GLN A 40 9.46 -7.54 5.72
CA GLN A 40 10.46 -7.86 6.74
C GLN A 40 9.83 -8.01 8.13
N TYR A 41 8.94 -7.08 8.50
CA TYR A 41 8.21 -7.14 9.77
C TYR A 41 7.37 -8.41 9.89
N LEU A 42 6.65 -8.79 8.83
CA LEU A 42 5.84 -10.00 8.79
C LEU A 42 6.71 -11.25 9.00
N MET A 43 7.84 -11.36 8.30
CA MET A 43 8.75 -12.51 8.41
C MET A 43 9.40 -12.63 9.79
N GLN A 44 9.73 -11.49 10.42
CA GLN A 44 10.36 -11.47 11.74
C GLN A 44 9.35 -11.75 12.87
N THR A 45 8.15 -11.18 12.77
CA THR A 45 7.14 -11.25 13.83
C THR A 45 6.31 -12.53 13.77
N TYR A 46 6.10 -13.05 12.55
CA TYR A 46 5.28 -14.23 12.31
C TYR A 46 6.04 -15.27 11.47
N PRO A 47 7.02 -15.98 12.05
CA PRO A 47 7.77 -17.02 11.34
C PRO A 47 6.88 -18.10 10.71
N SER A 48 5.72 -18.36 11.32
CA SER A 48 4.72 -19.29 10.79
C SER A 48 4.05 -18.82 9.49
N ALA A 49 4.08 -17.52 9.17
CA ALA A 49 3.61 -16.99 7.89
C ALA A 49 4.68 -17.10 6.78
N ALA A 50 5.94 -17.43 7.12
CA ALA A 50 7.03 -17.48 6.16
C ALA A 50 6.79 -18.53 5.07
N SER A 51 6.38 -19.75 5.44
CA SER A 51 6.07 -20.80 4.45
C SER A 51 4.89 -20.41 3.56
N MET A 52 3.88 -19.73 4.12
CA MET A 52 2.72 -19.25 3.36
C MET A 52 3.12 -18.21 2.32
N VAL A 53 3.98 -17.27 2.68
CA VAL A 53 4.48 -16.22 1.78
C VAL A 53 5.43 -16.78 0.74
N GLN A 54 6.30 -17.72 1.13
CA GLN A 54 7.24 -18.38 0.21
C GLN A 54 6.54 -19.22 -0.86
N ASN A 55 5.46 -19.91 -0.49
CA ASN A 55 4.69 -20.75 -1.41
C ASN A 55 3.60 -19.98 -2.19
N ALA A 56 3.42 -18.69 -1.89
CA ALA A 56 2.39 -17.87 -2.51
C ALA A 56 2.64 -17.65 -4.01
N LYS A 57 1.57 -17.64 -4.79
CA LYS A 57 1.59 -17.20 -6.20
C LYS A 57 1.73 -15.68 -6.32
N GLY A 58 1.25 -14.97 -5.31
CA GLY A 58 1.45 -13.54 -5.18
C GLY A 58 1.06 -13.07 -3.79
N VAL A 59 1.58 -11.92 -3.38
CA VAL A 59 1.23 -11.29 -2.10
C VAL A 59 0.94 -9.82 -2.33
N LEU A 60 -0.27 -9.40 -1.98
CA LEU A 60 -0.62 -7.99 -1.91
C LEU A 60 -0.27 -7.47 -0.52
N TYR A 61 0.64 -6.51 -0.45
CA TYR A 61 1.02 -5.85 0.79
C TYR A 61 0.34 -4.48 0.89
N MET A 62 -0.44 -4.29 1.93
CA MET A 62 -1.04 -3.01 2.30
C MET A 62 -0.35 -2.50 3.57
N PRO A 63 0.77 -1.77 3.44
CA PRO A 63 1.63 -1.39 4.56
C PRO A 63 0.99 -0.38 5.51
N LEU A 64 0.02 0.38 5.03
CA LEU A 64 -0.69 1.38 5.83
C LEU A 64 -2.13 1.52 5.35
N MET A 65 -3.06 1.14 6.20
CA MET A 65 -4.48 1.43 6.13
C MET A 65 -4.81 2.44 7.23
N THR A 66 -5.34 3.58 6.84
CA THR A 66 -5.79 4.62 7.76
C THR A 66 -7.31 4.60 7.79
N GLU A 67 -7.87 4.39 8.97
CA GLU A 67 -9.29 4.58 9.22
C GLU A 67 -9.54 6.01 9.66
N ALA A 68 -10.58 6.65 9.12
CA ALA A 68 -11.03 7.96 9.56
C ALA A 68 -12.56 7.93 9.71
N ALA A 69 -13.06 8.30 10.90
CA ALA A 69 -14.50 8.34 11.17
C ALA A 69 -14.90 9.41 12.21
N ILE A 70 -15.94 10.19 11.89
CA ILE A 70 -16.88 10.82 12.83
C ILE A 70 -18.29 10.41 12.36
N GLY A 71 -18.86 9.34 12.93
CA GLY A 71 -20.19 8.82 12.58
C GLY A 71 -20.20 7.83 11.39
N VAL A 72 -20.00 8.33 10.17
CA VAL A 72 -19.79 7.51 8.97
C VAL A 72 -18.33 7.67 8.56
N GLY A 73 -17.61 6.55 8.48
CA GLY A 73 -16.18 6.55 8.23
C GLY A 73 -15.78 5.73 7.01
N GLY A 74 -14.48 5.74 6.76
CA GLY A 74 -13.87 4.83 5.81
C GLY A 74 -12.44 4.50 6.17
N ALA A 75 -11.98 3.36 5.66
CA ALA A 75 -10.57 3.03 5.65
C ALA A 75 -10.03 3.22 4.23
N TYR A 76 -8.84 3.81 4.15
CA TYR A 76 -8.11 3.96 2.90
C TYR A 76 -6.65 3.58 3.07
N GLY A 77 -6.10 2.92 2.06
CA GLY A 77 -4.66 2.67 1.99
C GLY A 77 -4.22 2.33 0.58
N GLN A 78 -2.91 2.29 0.40
CA GLN A 78 -2.27 1.93 -0.86
C GLN A 78 -1.20 0.88 -0.59
N GLY A 79 -0.97 0.04 -1.59
CA GLY A 79 -0.08 -1.10 -1.48
C GLY A 79 0.41 -1.60 -2.82
N ALA A 80 1.25 -2.64 -2.75
CA ALA A 80 1.86 -3.24 -3.92
C ALA A 80 1.59 -4.74 -3.93
N LEU A 81 1.21 -5.24 -5.10
CA LEU A 81 1.15 -6.66 -5.40
C LEU A 81 2.55 -7.12 -5.82
N ARG A 82 3.06 -8.15 -5.15
CA ARG A 82 4.32 -8.79 -5.48
C ARG A 82 4.13 -10.21 -5.96
N ILE A 83 4.88 -10.58 -7.00
CA ILE A 83 4.94 -11.94 -7.56
C ILE A 83 6.41 -12.30 -7.66
N GLY A 84 6.82 -13.42 -7.07
CA GLY A 84 8.23 -13.83 -7.03
C GLY A 84 9.15 -12.80 -6.36
N GLY A 85 8.63 -12.01 -5.42
CA GLY A 85 9.38 -10.96 -4.72
C GLY A 85 9.46 -9.60 -5.44
N ALA A 86 9.07 -9.52 -6.72
CA ALA A 86 9.06 -8.26 -7.48
C ALA A 86 7.69 -7.57 -7.41
N THR A 87 7.67 -6.25 -7.25
CA THR A 87 6.43 -5.45 -7.39
C THR A 87 5.97 -5.48 -8.85
N VAL A 88 4.76 -5.99 -9.09
CA VAL A 88 4.17 -6.09 -10.43
C VAL A 88 3.09 -5.04 -10.68
N ASP A 89 2.37 -4.64 -9.63
CA ASP A 89 1.21 -3.77 -9.72
C ASP A 89 0.97 -3.04 -8.39
N TYR A 90 0.31 -1.88 -8.43
CA TYR A 90 -0.11 -1.15 -7.24
C TYR A 90 -1.62 -1.14 -7.10
N TYR A 91 -2.09 -1.11 -5.86
CA TYR A 91 -3.51 -1.15 -5.54
C TYR A 91 -3.85 -0.11 -4.48
N SER A 92 -5.04 0.48 -4.60
CA SER A 92 -5.71 1.19 -3.52
C SER A 92 -6.76 0.29 -2.89
N ALA A 93 -6.93 0.41 -1.58
CA ALA A 93 -7.94 -0.29 -0.81
C ALA A 93 -8.85 0.74 -0.15
N THR A 94 -10.15 0.60 -0.36
CA THR A 94 -11.17 1.47 0.23
C THR A 94 -12.25 0.63 0.90
N ARG A 95 -12.58 0.95 2.14
CA ARG A 95 -13.64 0.29 2.90
C ARG A 95 -14.55 1.35 3.51
N ALA A 96 -15.86 1.15 3.43
CA ALA A 96 -16.81 1.96 4.19
C ALA A 96 -16.95 1.37 5.60
N THR A 97 -16.92 2.22 6.63
CA THR A 97 -17.06 1.80 8.02
C THR A 97 -18.25 2.51 8.66
N LEU A 98 -19.11 1.74 9.34
CA LEU A 98 -20.17 2.26 10.18
C LEU A 98 -19.72 2.10 11.63
N GLY A 99 -19.36 3.21 12.29
CA GLY A 99 -18.79 3.13 13.64
C GLY A 99 -18.80 4.45 14.39
N PHE A 100 -19.28 4.40 15.64
CA PHE A 100 -19.25 5.50 16.62
C PHE A 100 -17.89 5.68 17.30
N GLN A 101 -16.93 4.80 17.02
CA GLN A 101 -15.62 4.81 17.64
C GLN A 101 -14.73 5.85 16.93
N LEU A 102 -14.76 7.07 17.47
CA LEU A 102 -13.95 8.21 17.06
C LEU A 102 -12.46 7.87 17.18
N GLY A 103 -11.80 7.57 16.06
CA GLY A 103 -10.37 7.26 16.10
C GLY A 103 -9.75 7.14 14.72
N ALA A 104 -8.53 7.67 14.60
CA ALA A 104 -7.64 7.41 13.48
C ALA A 104 -6.84 6.14 13.78
N GLN A 105 -7.41 4.96 13.51
CA GLN A 105 -6.68 3.71 13.66
C GLN A 105 -5.85 3.44 12.40
N GLN A 106 -4.60 3.03 12.61
CA GLN A 106 -3.71 2.60 11.55
C GLN A 106 -3.39 1.12 11.74
N TYR A 107 -3.52 0.35 10.68
CA TYR A 107 -3.14 -1.04 10.65
C TYR A 107 -2.53 -1.37 9.29
N ALA A 108 -1.91 -2.54 9.20
CA ALA A 108 -1.41 -3.08 7.97
C ALA A 108 -2.04 -4.45 7.74
N HIS A 109 -2.12 -4.85 6.47
CA HIS A 109 -2.57 -6.20 6.15
C HIS A 109 -1.91 -6.71 4.87
N VAL A 110 -1.94 -8.02 4.72
CA VAL A 110 -1.47 -8.71 3.51
C VAL A 110 -2.51 -9.70 3.03
N LEU A 111 -2.67 -9.80 1.71
CA LEU A 111 -3.41 -10.88 1.06
C LEU A 111 -2.42 -11.80 0.38
N ILE A 112 -2.40 -13.06 0.82
CA ILE A 112 -1.52 -14.10 0.32
C ILE A 112 -2.34 -14.99 -0.62
N PHE A 113 -2.03 -14.96 -1.91
CA PHE A 113 -2.70 -15.76 -2.92
C PHE A 113 -2.00 -17.10 -3.07
N GLN A 114 -2.67 -18.19 -2.69
CA GLN A 114 -2.10 -19.55 -2.72
C GLN A 114 -2.35 -20.29 -4.03
N SER A 115 -3.28 -19.79 -4.86
CA SER A 115 -3.58 -20.38 -6.18
C SER A 115 -3.44 -19.37 -7.32
N ASP A 116 -3.01 -19.85 -8.47
CA ASP A 116 -2.88 -19.04 -9.69
C ASP A 116 -4.25 -18.52 -10.14
N ALA A 117 -5.31 -19.32 -9.97
CA ALA A 117 -6.68 -18.95 -10.28
C ALA A 117 -7.15 -17.75 -9.44
N ALA A 118 -6.89 -17.75 -8.13
CA ALA A 118 -7.29 -16.64 -7.26
C ALA A 118 -6.50 -15.36 -7.55
N LEU A 119 -5.19 -15.48 -7.81
CA LEU A 119 -4.37 -14.34 -8.22
C LEU A 119 -4.84 -13.77 -9.56
N ALA A 120 -5.12 -14.63 -10.55
CA ALA A 120 -5.62 -14.21 -11.85
C ALA A 120 -6.99 -13.50 -11.72
N ALA A 121 -7.92 -14.08 -10.95
CA ALA A 121 -9.23 -13.48 -10.71
C ALA A 121 -9.12 -12.12 -10.03
N PHE A 122 -8.27 -11.98 -9.01
CA PHE A 122 -8.00 -10.70 -8.34
C PHE A 122 -7.45 -9.65 -9.31
N ARG A 123 -6.49 -10.04 -10.16
CA ARG A 123 -5.85 -9.12 -11.11
C ARG A 123 -6.75 -8.73 -12.27
N ALA A 124 -7.64 -9.62 -12.71
CA ALA A 124 -8.56 -9.39 -13.82
C ALA A 124 -9.78 -8.53 -13.41
N ALA A 125 -10.13 -8.51 -12.13
CA ALA A 125 -11.27 -7.74 -11.64
C ALA A 125 -10.99 -6.22 -11.71
N PRO A 126 -11.93 -5.40 -12.22
CA PRO A 126 -11.80 -3.93 -12.17
C PRO A 126 -11.86 -3.39 -10.74
N GLY A 127 -12.42 -4.17 -9.82
CA GLY A 127 -12.28 -3.99 -8.38
C GLY A 127 -12.67 -5.28 -7.67
N TRP A 128 -11.76 -5.79 -6.83
CA TRP A 128 -12.00 -7.02 -6.07
C TRP A 128 -12.44 -6.65 -4.65
N VAL A 129 -13.47 -7.31 -4.12
CA VAL A 129 -14.02 -7.00 -2.79
C VAL A 129 -13.77 -8.18 -1.84
N ALA A 130 -13.12 -7.92 -0.72
CA ALA A 130 -12.96 -8.89 0.36
C ALA A 130 -14.33 -9.23 0.97
N GLY A 131 -14.63 -10.52 1.12
CA GLY A 131 -15.89 -11.04 1.68
C GLY A 131 -16.96 -11.42 0.64
N ALA A 132 -16.96 -10.82 -0.56
CA ALA A 132 -17.94 -11.13 -1.60
C ALA A 132 -17.65 -12.43 -2.38
N ASN A 133 -16.39 -12.87 -2.42
CA ASN A 133 -15.92 -14.04 -3.19
C ASN A 133 -15.28 -15.11 -2.29
N ALA A 134 -15.88 -15.31 -1.11
CA ALA A 134 -15.46 -16.13 0.04
C ALA A 134 -14.41 -17.22 -0.22
N PHE A 135 -13.15 -16.90 0.10
CA PHE A 135 -12.16 -17.87 0.58
C PHE A 135 -11.15 -17.13 1.44
N TYR A 136 -11.42 -16.96 2.73
CA TYR A 136 -10.42 -16.50 3.70
C TYR A 136 -10.50 -17.36 4.96
N ALA A 137 -9.35 -17.82 5.46
CA ALA A 137 -9.23 -18.36 6.81
C ALA A 137 -8.71 -17.26 7.72
N ILE A 138 -9.34 -17.13 8.89
CA ILE A 138 -8.80 -16.41 10.04
C ILE A 138 -8.41 -17.50 11.03
N PRO A 139 -7.15 -17.60 11.47
CA PRO A 139 -6.81 -18.47 12.58
C PRO A 139 -7.50 -17.91 13.84
N ALA A 140 -8.71 -18.40 14.13
CA ALA A 140 -9.41 -18.15 15.38
C ALA A 140 -8.64 -18.88 16.50
N GLY A 141 -7.58 -18.25 17.00
CA GLY A 141 -6.67 -18.83 17.99
C GLY A 141 -5.18 -18.58 17.73
N GLY A 142 -4.82 -17.76 16.73
CA GLY A 142 -3.44 -17.70 16.24
C GLY A 142 -3.11 -18.94 15.42
N MET A 143 -1.93 -18.96 14.81
CA MET A 143 -1.42 -20.00 13.90
C MET A 143 -1.20 -21.38 14.56
N ALA A 144 -2.12 -21.84 15.42
CA ALA A 144 -2.14 -23.17 16.02
C ALA A 144 -2.60 -24.24 15.03
N MET A 145 -3.36 -23.85 14.00
CA MET A 145 -3.59 -24.67 12.81
C MET A 145 -2.42 -24.45 11.87
N GLY A 146 -1.64 -25.50 11.59
CA GLY A 146 -0.43 -25.42 10.76
C GLY A 146 -0.67 -24.68 9.45
N ALA A 147 0.30 -23.86 9.04
CA ALA A 147 0.26 -23.06 7.81
C ALA A 147 -0.14 -23.90 6.58
N ASP A 148 0.28 -25.15 6.53
CA ASP A 148 0.02 -26.08 5.44
C ASP A 148 -1.49 -26.42 5.32
N THR A 149 -2.19 -26.58 6.44
CA THR A 149 -3.64 -26.85 6.47
C THR A 149 -4.44 -25.61 6.02
N VAL A 150 -4.00 -24.42 6.41
CA VAL A 150 -4.65 -23.15 6.05
C VAL A 150 -4.46 -22.85 4.56
N THR A 151 -3.26 -23.05 4.02
CA THR A 151 -2.98 -22.82 2.59
C THR A 151 -3.67 -23.84 1.68
N ALA A 152 -3.84 -25.08 2.14
CA ALA A 152 -4.54 -26.12 1.39
C ALA A 152 -6.06 -25.89 1.26
N GLN A 153 -6.69 -25.24 2.24
CA GLN A 153 -8.14 -25.05 2.28
C GLN A 153 -8.60 -23.69 1.72
N TYR A 154 -7.70 -22.71 1.67
CA TYR A 154 -8.07 -21.33 1.33
C TYR A 154 -7.17 -20.75 0.23
N PRO A 155 -7.70 -20.54 -1.00
CA PRO A 155 -6.93 -19.99 -2.11
C PRO A 155 -6.45 -18.53 -1.89
N VAL A 156 -7.01 -17.81 -0.92
CA VAL A 156 -6.54 -16.51 -0.45
C VAL A 156 -6.49 -16.51 1.08
N VAL A 157 -5.41 -16.00 1.67
CA VAL A 157 -5.29 -15.85 3.12
C VAL A 157 -5.00 -14.40 3.45
N ALA A 158 -5.79 -13.81 4.35
CA ALA A 158 -5.59 -12.45 4.82
C ALA A 158 -4.97 -12.44 6.22
N LEU A 159 -3.84 -11.75 6.38
CA LEU A 159 -3.25 -11.49 7.68
C LEU A 159 -3.29 -9.99 7.95
N ILE A 160 -3.88 -9.59 9.08
CA ILE A 160 -4.02 -8.19 9.47
C ILE A 160 -3.28 -7.99 10.78
N PHE A 161 -2.48 -6.95 10.86
CA PHE A 161 -1.68 -6.65 12.03
C PHE A 161 -1.76 -5.15 12.36
N GLY A 162 -1.99 -4.86 13.63
CA GLY A 162 -2.02 -3.51 14.18
C GLY A 162 -0.99 -3.34 15.29
N GLN A 163 -1.09 -2.26 16.06
CA GLN A 163 -0.17 -1.98 17.18
C GLN A 163 -0.15 -3.07 18.26
N ALA A 164 -1.25 -3.82 18.40
CA ALA A 164 -1.39 -4.89 19.40
C ALA A 164 -1.05 -6.29 18.85
N GLY A 165 -0.64 -6.42 17.58
CA GLY A 165 -0.36 -7.71 16.94
C GLY A 165 -1.44 -8.15 15.94
N LEU A 166 -1.62 -9.46 15.75
CA LEU A 166 -2.49 -10.03 14.72
C LEU A 166 -3.96 -9.80 15.08
N MET A 167 -4.72 -9.28 14.13
CA MET A 167 -6.14 -8.92 14.28
C MET A 167 -7.04 -9.88 13.50
N ALA A 168 -8.30 -9.98 13.93
CA ALA A 168 -9.30 -10.82 13.26
C ALA A 168 -9.66 -10.29 11.86
N GLY A 169 -9.87 -11.21 10.91
CA GLY A 169 -10.14 -10.92 9.49
C GLY A 169 -11.40 -10.12 9.15
N ALA A 170 -12.35 -10.02 10.09
CA ALA A 170 -13.53 -9.15 9.93
C ALA A 170 -13.13 -7.68 9.70
N ALA A 171 -11.90 -7.28 10.05
CA ALA A 171 -11.41 -5.92 9.86
C ALA A 171 -11.34 -5.47 8.39
N ILE A 172 -11.19 -6.39 7.43
CA ILE A 172 -11.07 -6.05 6.00
C ILE A 172 -12.29 -6.43 5.17
N GLU A 173 -13.31 -7.02 5.78
CA GLU A 173 -14.54 -7.38 5.08
C GLU A 173 -15.19 -6.13 4.45
N GLY A 174 -15.61 -6.25 3.19
CA GLY A 174 -16.14 -5.14 2.41
C GLY A 174 -15.09 -4.17 1.85
N THR A 175 -13.79 -4.45 2.03
CA THR A 175 -12.72 -3.65 1.40
C THR A 175 -12.69 -3.91 -0.11
N LYS A 176 -12.80 -2.84 -0.90
CA LYS A 176 -12.62 -2.86 -2.34
C LYS A 176 -11.18 -2.52 -2.70
N TYR A 177 -10.54 -3.40 -3.44
CA TYR A 177 -9.19 -3.25 -3.97
C TYR A 177 -9.27 -2.89 -5.45
N THR A 178 -8.65 -1.78 -5.83
CA THR A 178 -8.65 -1.25 -7.20
C THR A 178 -7.23 -1.04 -7.66
N ARG A 179 -6.88 -1.49 -8.86
CA ARG A 179 -5.56 -1.27 -9.44
C ARG A 179 -5.34 0.22 -9.70
N VAL A 180 -4.15 0.73 -9.36
CA VAL A 180 -3.77 2.14 -9.58
C VAL A 180 -2.49 2.24 -10.40
N ILE A 181 -2.39 3.29 -11.21
CA ILE A 181 -1.20 3.56 -12.03
C ILE A 181 -0.20 4.36 -11.19
N PRO A 182 1.10 4.02 -11.19
CA PRO A 182 2.11 4.71 -10.38
C PRO A 182 2.13 6.25 -10.50
N SER A 183 1.84 6.80 -11.69
CA SER A 183 1.74 8.25 -11.91
C SER A 183 0.65 8.91 -11.07
N SER A 184 -0.44 8.20 -10.77
CA SER A 184 -1.54 8.70 -9.95
C SER A 184 -1.26 8.68 -8.44
N LEU A 185 -0.16 8.05 -8.01
CA LEU A 185 0.21 7.97 -6.57
C LEU A 185 0.65 9.33 -6.02
N GLY A 186 1.04 10.29 -6.87
CA GLY A 186 1.47 11.64 -6.49
C GLY A 186 0.40 12.74 -6.64
N ASP A 187 -0.64 12.51 -7.46
CA ASP A 187 -1.58 13.56 -7.88
C ASP A 187 -2.77 13.77 -6.93
N MET A 188 -2.98 12.90 -5.95
CA MET A 188 -4.03 13.10 -4.93
C MET A 188 -3.49 13.94 -3.76
N ARG A 189 -3.11 15.17 -4.08
CA ARG A 189 -2.77 16.21 -3.11
C ARG A 189 -4.05 16.62 -2.39
N PHE A 190 -4.15 16.31 -1.09
CA PHE A 190 -5.16 16.87 -0.19
C PHE A 190 -5.15 18.40 -0.30
N GLY A 191 -6.18 19.00 -0.91
CA GLY A 191 -6.26 20.45 -1.05
C GLY A 191 -7.05 20.94 -2.26
N GLY A 192 -8.26 20.43 -2.46
CA GLY A 192 -9.23 20.96 -3.44
C GLY A 192 -10.01 22.19 -2.94
N LEU A 193 -9.49 22.94 -1.97
CA LEU A 193 -10.03 24.27 -1.66
C LEU A 193 -9.27 25.28 -2.53
N GLY A 194 -9.86 25.59 -3.68
CA GLY A 194 -9.43 26.67 -4.53
C GLY A 194 -9.46 27.99 -3.75
N LEU A 195 -8.29 28.48 -3.36
CA LEU A 195 -8.11 29.87 -3.00
C LEU A 195 -7.40 30.55 -4.17
N PRO A 196 -7.99 31.61 -4.76
CA PRO A 196 -7.34 32.34 -5.83
C PRO A 196 -6.06 32.98 -5.30
N MET A 197 -4.93 32.66 -5.94
CA MET A 197 -3.65 33.31 -5.67
C MET A 197 -3.76 34.78 -6.09
N ARG A 198 -3.72 35.68 -5.11
CA ARG A 198 -3.57 37.12 -5.29
C ARG A 198 -2.15 37.39 -5.80
N GLN A 199 -2.01 37.87 -7.03
CA GLN A 199 -0.75 38.34 -7.59
C GLN A 199 -0.27 39.59 -6.84
N PRO A 200 1.03 39.73 -6.52
CA PRO A 200 1.57 41.00 -6.07
C PRO A 200 1.86 41.90 -7.28
N GLY A 201 1.40 43.15 -7.20
CA GLY A 201 1.91 44.28 -8.00
C GLY A 201 3.08 44.95 -7.30
#